data_AF-A0A3B6MLN4-F1
#
_entry.id   AF-A0A3B6MLN4-F1
#
_cell.length_a   1.000
_cell.length_b   1.000
_cell.length_c   1.000
_cell.angle_alpha   90.00
_cell.angle_beta   90.00
_cell.angle_gamma   90.00
#
_symmetry.space_group_name_H-M   'P 1'
#
loop_
_entity.id
_entity.type
_entity.pdbx_description
1 polymer ?
#
loop_
_entity_poly.entity_id
_entity_poly.type
_entity_poly.pdbx_seq_one_letter_code
_entity_poly.pdbx_strand_id
1 'polypeptide(L)'
;MSSTAGAGEHSSSSRPGKEREEGADDSNRKVDDEGDLSLELYGAEAGWVEARTSCPHLPAMPAASADELARVPAPDSQCSRCHHPSENWLCLICKDVLCSRFINKHMLYHYQETGHCIALSFSDLSVWCFACDSYLDAQSILELRPVYEVAHLLKFGERPPFRSLEVLDLSSGQNGGSSSSS
;
A
#
# COMPACT_ATOMS: atom_id res chain seq x y z
N MET A 1 -37.68 -31.80 23.50
CA MET A 1 -38.44 -30.73 24.19
C MET A 1 -38.45 -31.04 25.68
N SER A 2 -37.70 -30.24 26.45
CA SER A 2 -37.63 -30.07 27.91
C SER A 2 -36.51 -29.02 28.11
N SER A 3 -36.78 -27.76 28.48
CA SER A 3 -36.98 -27.23 29.85
C SER A 3 -35.68 -27.24 30.69
N THR A 4 -35.25 -26.19 31.40
CA THR A 4 -35.68 -24.77 31.60
C THR A 4 -34.63 -24.05 32.50
N ALA A 5 -34.37 -22.74 32.31
CA ALA A 5 -33.85 -21.74 33.30
C ALA A 5 -32.51 -22.05 34.07
N GLY A 6 -31.77 -21.08 34.65
CA GLY A 6 -31.86 -19.61 34.74
C GLY A 6 -30.81 -19.04 35.74
N ALA A 7 -30.83 -17.73 36.00
CA ALA A 7 -29.95 -16.94 36.91
C ALA A 7 -28.46 -16.77 36.48
N GLY A 8 -27.75 -15.69 36.87
CA GLY A 8 -28.19 -14.48 37.56
C GLY A 8 -27.04 -13.68 38.23
N GLU A 9 -26.85 -12.42 37.79
CA GLU A 9 -26.37 -11.24 38.55
C GLU A 9 -24.94 -11.15 39.17
N HIS A 10 -24.54 -9.87 39.39
CA HIS A 10 -23.52 -9.24 40.27
C HIS A 10 -22.81 -8.10 39.48
N SER A 11 -23.05 -6.79 39.69
CA SER A 11 -22.73 -5.91 40.84
C SER A 11 -21.23 -5.89 41.21
N SER A 12 -20.54 -4.76 41.47
CA SER A 12 -20.95 -3.34 41.66
C SER A 12 -19.73 -2.38 41.81
N SER A 13 -19.96 -1.05 41.79
CA SER A 13 -19.14 0.07 42.38
C SER A 13 -17.68 0.29 41.91
N SER A 14 -17.15 1.46 41.49
CA SER A 14 -17.26 2.89 41.87
C SER A 14 -16.40 3.36 43.08
N ARG A 15 -15.42 4.29 42.88
CA ARG A 15 -15.25 5.62 43.55
C ARG A 15 -13.84 6.30 43.37
N PRO A 16 -13.64 7.61 43.70
CA PRO A 16 -12.63 8.50 43.07
C PRO A 16 -11.70 9.34 44.01
N GLY A 17 -10.92 10.26 43.43
CA GLY A 17 -10.17 11.40 44.05
C GLY A 17 -8.88 11.69 43.24
N LYS A 18 -8.46 12.88 42.80
CA LYS A 18 -8.62 14.33 43.09
C LYS A 18 -7.95 14.86 44.36
N GLU A 19 -6.77 15.48 44.21
CA GLU A 19 -6.09 16.32 45.22
C GLU A 19 -5.39 17.57 44.65
N ARG A 20 -4.91 18.42 45.57
CA ARG A 20 -4.53 19.85 45.51
C ARG A 20 -3.23 20.08 46.32
N GLU A 21 -2.37 21.07 46.08
CA GLU A 21 -2.18 22.07 44.99
C GLU A 21 -0.83 22.80 45.20
N GLU A 22 -0.54 23.82 44.36
CA GLU A 22 0.29 25.03 44.61
C GLU A 22 1.70 24.97 45.25
N GLY A 23 2.63 25.71 44.61
CA GLY A 23 3.93 26.11 45.18
C GLY A 23 4.69 26.99 44.19
N ALA A 24 4.78 28.30 44.47
CA ALA A 24 5.49 29.28 43.63
C ALA A 24 6.80 29.74 44.29
N ASP A 25 7.81 30.06 43.48
CA ASP A 25 8.98 30.84 43.90
C ASP A 25 9.47 31.74 42.75
N ASP A 26 10.01 32.92 43.10
CA ASP A 26 10.37 34.00 42.18
C ASP A 26 11.90 34.15 42.09
N SER A 27 12.45 34.28 40.87
CA SER A 27 13.79 34.85 40.66
C SER A 27 14.05 35.26 39.20
N ASN A 28 13.68 36.51 38.91
CA ASN A 28 14.22 37.40 37.88
C ASN A 28 15.68 37.10 37.41
N ARG A 29 15.90 36.96 36.08
CA ARG A 29 16.98 37.66 35.35
C ARG A 29 16.94 37.51 33.81
N LYS A 30 17.01 38.67 33.16
CA LYS A 30 17.60 38.98 31.84
C LYS A 30 17.14 38.21 30.59
N VAL A 31 16.55 38.97 29.68
CA VAL A 31 16.60 38.73 28.24
C VAL A 31 17.95 39.23 27.74
N ASP A 32 18.75 38.34 27.16
CA ASP A 32 19.90 38.67 26.33
C ASP A 32 19.70 37.98 24.97
N ASP A 33 20.09 38.69 23.91
CA ASP A 33 19.67 38.54 22.51
C ASP A 33 20.51 37.51 21.72
N GLU A 34 20.04 37.12 20.53
CA GLU A 34 20.76 36.31 19.51
C GLU A 34 21.14 34.85 19.88
N GLY A 35 20.18 33.93 19.69
CA GLY A 35 20.40 32.48 19.79
C GLY A 35 19.59 31.66 18.78
N ASP A 36 20.25 31.25 17.70
CA ASP A 36 20.03 30.04 16.88
C ASP A 36 18.58 29.56 16.62
N LEU A 37 18.09 29.72 15.38
CA LEU A 37 16.80 29.17 14.89
C LEU A 37 16.86 27.63 14.69
N SER A 38 17.11 26.91 15.78
CA SER A 38 17.42 25.47 15.83
C SER A 38 16.41 24.67 16.66
N LEU A 39 15.32 25.32 17.11
CA LEU A 39 14.31 24.73 17.97
C LEU A 39 12.88 25.03 17.47
N GLU A 40 12.44 24.42 16.36
CA GLU A 40 11.01 24.10 16.09
C GLU A 40 10.76 23.35 14.76
N LEU A 41 11.26 22.11 14.62
CA LEU A 41 10.51 21.08 13.87
C LEU A 41 10.69 19.66 14.41
N TYR A 42 10.89 19.54 15.72
CA TYR A 42 10.98 18.26 16.44
C TYR A 42 9.59 17.64 16.69
N GLY A 43 8.73 17.63 15.65
CA GLY A 43 7.30 17.32 15.76
C GLY A 43 6.63 16.89 14.46
N ALA A 44 7.38 16.36 13.49
CA ALA A 44 6.85 16.00 12.17
C ALA A 44 7.40 14.69 11.58
N GLU A 45 7.89 13.74 12.39
CA GLU A 45 8.03 12.34 11.94
C GLU A 45 6.66 11.62 11.87
N ALA A 46 5.70 12.24 11.19
CA ALA A 46 4.64 11.50 10.54
C ALA A 46 5.32 10.61 9.49
N GLY A 47 5.65 9.38 9.88
CA GLY A 47 6.40 8.42 9.09
C GLY A 47 5.61 7.95 7.87
N TRP A 48 5.57 8.78 6.83
CA TRP A 48 5.05 8.42 5.52
C TRP A 48 5.88 7.26 4.98
N VAL A 49 5.25 6.10 4.77
CA VAL A 49 5.92 4.95 4.19
C VAL A 49 6.05 5.19 2.68
N GLU A 50 7.24 5.63 2.26
CA GLU A 50 7.55 5.77 0.84
C GLU A 50 7.49 4.40 0.14
N ALA A 51 6.69 4.32 -0.92
CA ALA A 51 6.61 3.12 -1.75
C ALA A 51 7.89 2.99 -2.59
N ARG A 52 8.44 1.77 -2.65
CA ARG A 52 9.67 1.51 -3.40
C ARG A 52 9.43 1.62 -4.90
N THR A 53 10.30 2.34 -5.59
CA THR A 53 10.31 2.47 -7.06
C THR A 53 11.05 1.31 -7.76
N SER A 54 11.64 0.38 -7.00
CA SER A 54 12.27 -0.84 -7.52
C SER A 54 12.21 -1.99 -6.51
N CYS A 55 12.13 -3.22 -7.02
CA CYS A 55 12.06 -4.45 -6.21
C CYS A 55 12.76 -5.61 -6.93
N PRO A 56 13.67 -6.36 -6.27
CA PRO A 56 14.40 -7.47 -6.88
C PRO A 56 13.51 -8.69 -7.19
N HIS A 57 12.27 -8.69 -6.70
CA HIS A 57 11.31 -9.79 -6.89
C HIS A 57 10.40 -9.62 -8.11
N LEU A 58 10.45 -8.49 -8.82
CA LEU A 58 9.67 -8.27 -10.05
C LEU A 58 9.89 -9.36 -11.12
N PRO A 59 11.11 -9.90 -11.34
CA PRO A 59 11.32 -10.99 -12.29
C PRO A 59 10.64 -12.32 -11.95
N ALA A 60 10.08 -12.48 -10.74
CA ALA A 60 9.29 -13.64 -10.37
C ALA A 60 7.84 -13.59 -10.89
N MET A 61 7.39 -12.43 -11.40
CA MET A 61 6.07 -12.31 -12.04
C MET A 61 6.10 -12.91 -13.45
N PRO A 62 5.00 -13.55 -13.91
CA PRO A 62 4.88 -13.98 -15.29
C PRO A 62 4.89 -12.77 -16.22
N ALA A 63 5.42 -12.94 -17.43
CA ALA A 63 5.39 -11.91 -18.45
C ALA A 63 3.96 -11.47 -18.76
N ALA A 64 3.75 -10.17 -19.00
CA ALA A 64 2.45 -9.55 -19.24
C ALA A 64 1.85 -9.91 -20.63
N SER A 65 1.61 -11.19 -20.87
CA SER A 65 0.89 -11.68 -22.06
C SER A 65 -0.61 -11.42 -21.94
N ALA A 66 -1.30 -11.38 -23.08
CA ALA A 66 -2.75 -11.18 -23.11
C ALA A 66 -3.52 -12.24 -22.30
N ASP A 67 -3.03 -13.49 -22.25
CA ASP A 67 -3.64 -14.56 -21.46
C ASP A 67 -3.47 -14.32 -19.94
N GLU A 68 -2.27 -13.95 -19.49
CA GLU A 68 -2.01 -13.59 -18.08
C GLU A 68 -2.85 -12.40 -17.61
N LEU A 69 -3.09 -11.42 -18.50
CA LEU A 69 -3.92 -10.26 -18.22
C LEU A 69 -5.42 -10.61 -18.23
N ALA A 70 -5.87 -11.50 -19.12
CA ALA A 70 -7.26 -11.96 -19.16
C ALA A 70 -7.65 -12.79 -17.93
N ARG A 71 -6.68 -13.40 -17.23
CA ARG A 71 -6.90 -14.13 -15.97
C ARG A 71 -6.89 -13.23 -14.72
N VAL A 72 -6.80 -11.90 -14.85
CA VAL A 72 -6.98 -10.97 -13.73
C VAL A 72 -8.47 -10.95 -13.35
N PRO A 73 -8.84 -11.40 -12.13
CA PRO A 73 -10.24 -11.48 -11.72
C PRO A 73 -10.76 -10.11 -11.29
N ALA A 74 -12.09 -9.96 -11.26
CA ALA A 74 -12.75 -8.70 -10.92
C ALA A 74 -12.47 -8.28 -9.46
N PRO A 75 -12.34 -6.97 -9.14
CA PRO A 75 -12.00 -6.49 -7.80
C PRO A 75 -12.99 -6.82 -6.67
N ASP A 76 -14.21 -7.23 -6.99
CA ASP A 76 -15.22 -7.76 -6.06
C ASP A 76 -15.05 -9.25 -5.74
N SER A 77 -14.03 -9.90 -6.33
CA SER A 77 -13.74 -11.32 -6.11
C SER A 77 -13.46 -11.63 -4.64
N GLN A 78 -14.12 -12.68 -4.17
CA GLN A 78 -14.03 -13.16 -2.79
C GLN A 78 -12.74 -13.97 -2.57
N CYS A 79 -12.29 -14.07 -1.32
CA CYS A 79 -11.17 -14.95 -0.97
C CYS A 79 -11.47 -16.42 -1.33
N SER A 80 -10.62 -17.06 -2.11
CA SER A 80 -10.82 -18.45 -2.57
C SER A 80 -10.82 -19.50 -1.44
N ARG A 81 -10.26 -19.18 -0.26
CA ARG A 81 -10.20 -20.08 0.91
C ARG A 81 -11.36 -19.94 1.89
N CYS A 82 -11.92 -18.74 2.08
CA CYS A 82 -12.97 -18.50 3.09
C CYS A 82 -14.13 -17.61 2.63
N HIS A 83 -14.21 -17.30 1.33
CA HIS A 83 -15.28 -16.53 0.69
C HIS A 83 -15.57 -15.15 1.34
N HIS A 84 -14.57 -14.57 2.02
CA HIS A 84 -14.70 -13.23 2.58
C HIS A 84 -14.80 -12.20 1.44
N PRO A 85 -15.76 -11.25 1.48
CA PRO A 85 -16.05 -10.37 0.34
C PRO A 85 -15.20 -9.10 0.28
N SER A 86 -14.53 -8.71 1.38
CA SER A 86 -13.73 -7.49 1.46
C SER A 86 -12.29 -7.77 1.88
N GLU A 87 -11.42 -6.78 1.73
CA GLU A 87 -10.00 -6.86 2.07
C GLU A 87 -9.28 -8.02 1.35
N ASN A 88 -9.61 -8.22 0.08
CA ASN A 88 -9.01 -9.24 -0.77
C ASN A 88 -7.84 -8.69 -1.59
N TRP A 89 -6.85 -9.56 -1.78
CA TRP A 89 -5.62 -9.29 -2.49
C TRP A 89 -5.47 -10.30 -3.62
N LEU A 90 -4.94 -9.86 -4.75
CA LEU A 90 -4.60 -10.66 -5.92
C LEU A 90 -3.11 -10.98 -5.90
N CYS A 91 -2.74 -12.26 -5.89
CA CYS A 91 -1.36 -12.67 -6.11
C CYS A 91 -0.97 -12.37 -7.56
N LEU A 92 0.05 -11.53 -7.78
CA LEU A 92 0.44 -11.15 -9.14
C LEU A 92 1.14 -12.27 -9.91
N ILE A 93 1.60 -13.30 -9.21
CA ILE A 93 2.34 -14.45 -9.78
C ILE A 93 1.37 -15.55 -10.26
N CYS A 94 0.45 -16.04 -9.43
CA CYS A 94 -0.48 -17.13 -9.80
C CYS A 94 -1.95 -16.71 -10.01
N LYS A 95 -2.31 -15.44 -9.76
CA LYS A 95 -3.67 -14.88 -9.82
C LYS A 95 -4.67 -15.38 -8.77
N ASP A 96 -4.21 -16.06 -7.71
CA ASP A 96 -5.06 -16.39 -6.54
C ASP A 96 -5.59 -15.12 -5.85
N VAL A 97 -6.87 -15.13 -5.47
CA VAL A 97 -7.52 -14.07 -4.68
C VAL A 97 -7.69 -14.51 -3.23
N LEU A 98 -7.04 -13.81 -2.30
CA LEU A 98 -6.97 -14.21 -0.89
C LEU A 98 -7.12 -13.01 0.04
N CYS A 99 -7.80 -13.19 1.17
CA CYS A 99 -8.00 -12.11 2.13
C CYS A 99 -6.70 -11.67 2.83
N SER A 100 -6.68 -10.40 3.23
CA SER A 100 -5.52 -9.69 3.78
C SER A 100 -5.06 -10.22 5.15
N ARG A 101 -3.93 -9.69 5.61
CA ARG A 101 -3.41 -9.93 6.97
C ARG A 101 -4.35 -9.45 8.10
N PHE A 102 -5.34 -8.62 7.79
CA PHE A 102 -6.31 -8.08 8.73
C PHE A 102 -7.60 -8.93 8.86
N ILE A 103 -7.83 -9.85 7.91
CA ILE A 103 -8.95 -10.81 7.96
C ILE A 103 -8.43 -12.17 8.48
N ASN A 104 -8.25 -13.16 7.60
CA ASN A 104 -7.77 -14.51 7.96
C ASN A 104 -6.33 -14.79 7.49
N LYS A 105 -5.58 -13.75 7.07
CA LYS A 105 -4.15 -13.85 6.69
C LYS A 105 -3.87 -14.81 5.53
N HIS A 106 -4.86 -15.18 4.72
CA HIS A 106 -4.69 -16.16 3.64
C HIS A 106 -3.65 -15.75 2.59
N MET A 107 -3.54 -14.47 2.24
CA MET A 107 -2.46 -14.03 1.33
C MET A 107 -1.06 -14.16 1.96
N LEU A 108 -0.94 -13.95 3.28
CA LEU A 108 0.32 -14.14 4.01
C LEU A 108 0.71 -15.63 4.07
N TYR A 109 -0.25 -16.51 4.33
CA TYR A 109 -0.02 -17.96 4.31
C TYR A 109 0.35 -18.45 2.91
N HIS A 110 -0.33 -17.95 1.87
CA HIS A 110 0.02 -18.26 0.48
C HIS A 110 1.46 -17.86 0.13
N TYR A 111 1.92 -16.67 0.53
CA TYR A 111 3.33 -16.29 0.38
C TYR A 111 4.27 -17.29 1.09
N GLN A 112 3.95 -17.69 2.33
CA GLN A 112 4.77 -18.64 3.10
C GLN A 112 4.78 -20.06 2.50
N GLU A 113 3.67 -20.50 1.91
CA GLU A 113 3.50 -21.82 1.30
C GLU A 113 4.14 -21.93 -0.11
N THR A 114 4.10 -20.84 -0.89
CA THR A 114 4.46 -20.86 -2.33
C THR A 114 5.69 -20.03 -2.69
N GLY A 115 6.13 -19.12 -1.81
CA GLY A 115 7.13 -18.10 -2.13
C GLY A 115 6.61 -16.93 -2.97
N HIS A 116 5.32 -16.92 -3.38
CA HIS A 116 4.76 -15.82 -4.16
C HIS A 116 4.65 -14.53 -3.35
N CYS A 117 5.61 -13.63 -3.55
CA CYS A 117 5.81 -12.49 -2.65
C CYS A 117 5.17 -11.18 -3.11
N ILE A 118 4.61 -11.07 -4.32
CA ILE A 118 4.01 -9.82 -4.82
C ILE A 118 2.49 -9.97 -4.97
N ALA A 119 1.75 -9.07 -4.33
CA ALA A 119 0.29 -9.02 -4.39
C ALA A 119 -0.25 -7.60 -4.54
N LEU A 120 -1.41 -7.46 -5.19
CA LEU A 120 -2.15 -6.21 -5.37
C LEU A 120 -3.42 -6.24 -4.51
N SER A 121 -3.69 -5.16 -3.78
CA SER A 121 -4.89 -4.96 -2.98
C SER A 121 -6.08 -4.57 -3.86
N PHE A 122 -7.22 -5.25 -3.75
CA PHE A 122 -8.43 -4.80 -4.46
C PHE A 122 -9.12 -3.61 -3.78
N SER A 123 -8.82 -3.29 -2.52
CA SER A 123 -9.41 -2.16 -1.81
C SER A 123 -8.97 -0.82 -2.44
N ASP A 124 -7.67 -0.65 -2.67
CA ASP A 124 -7.02 0.62 -3.06
C ASP A 124 -6.03 0.51 -4.24
N LEU A 125 -5.89 -0.68 -4.85
CA LEU A 125 -4.89 -1.00 -5.88
C LEU A 125 -3.43 -0.87 -5.44
N SER A 126 -3.15 -0.75 -4.14
CA SER A 126 -1.77 -0.76 -3.64
C SER A 126 -1.08 -2.09 -3.93
N VAL A 127 0.21 -2.05 -4.30
CA VAL A 127 1.01 -3.26 -4.54
C VAL A 127 1.98 -3.45 -3.38
N TRP A 128 2.05 -4.67 -2.87
CA TRP A 128 2.89 -5.05 -1.74
C TRP A 128 3.86 -6.16 -2.10
N CYS A 129 5.08 -6.08 -1.59
CA CYS A 129 6.05 -7.17 -1.63
C CYS A 129 6.31 -7.72 -0.22
N PHE A 130 5.82 -8.94 0.06
CA PHE A 130 6.02 -9.62 1.34
C PHE A 130 7.48 -9.96 1.66
N ALA A 131 8.33 -10.12 0.64
CA ALA A 131 9.76 -10.39 0.83
C ALA A 131 10.58 -9.12 1.10
N CYS A 132 10.11 -7.95 0.67
CA CYS A 132 10.70 -6.65 1.00
C CYS A 132 10.04 -5.94 2.20
N ASP A 133 8.94 -6.49 2.72
CA ASP A 133 8.06 -5.89 3.73
C ASP A 133 7.67 -4.43 3.40
N SER A 134 7.33 -4.18 2.13
CA SER A 134 7.19 -2.81 1.60
C SER A 134 6.16 -2.69 0.48
N TYR A 135 5.51 -1.53 0.41
CA TYR A 135 4.72 -1.12 -0.77
C TYR A 135 5.63 -0.86 -1.98
N LEU A 136 5.09 -1.12 -3.17
CA LEU A 136 5.73 -0.89 -4.46
C LEU A 136 4.95 0.18 -5.25
N ASP A 137 5.66 1.11 -5.87
CA ASP A 137 5.04 2.16 -6.69
C ASP A 137 4.75 1.66 -8.11
N ALA A 138 3.47 1.34 -8.38
CA ALA A 138 2.99 0.92 -9.69
C ALA A 138 3.07 2.03 -10.78
N GLN A 139 3.26 3.29 -10.40
CA GLN A 139 3.50 4.39 -11.36
C GLN A 139 4.93 4.34 -11.90
N SER A 140 5.91 4.11 -11.02
CA SER A 140 7.34 4.10 -11.36
C SER A 140 7.83 2.75 -11.91
N ILE A 141 7.26 1.64 -11.45
CA ILE A 141 7.68 0.29 -11.87
C ILE A 141 6.95 -0.13 -13.15
N LEU A 142 7.71 -0.29 -14.25
CA LEU A 142 7.14 -0.59 -15.58
C LEU A 142 6.46 -1.97 -15.64
N GLU A 143 7.01 -2.96 -14.96
CA GLU A 143 6.54 -4.35 -14.92
C GLU A 143 5.16 -4.50 -14.26
N LEU A 144 4.79 -3.56 -13.39
CA LEU A 144 3.47 -3.54 -12.73
C LEU A 144 2.40 -2.88 -13.59
N ARG A 145 2.77 -2.01 -14.56
CA ARG A 145 1.81 -1.21 -15.33
C ARG A 145 0.73 -2.03 -16.04
N PRO A 146 1.03 -3.15 -16.75
CA PRO A 146 0.00 -3.86 -17.51
C PRO A 146 -1.09 -4.48 -16.62
N VAL A 147 -0.71 -5.06 -15.48
CA VAL A 147 -1.68 -5.65 -14.54
C VAL A 147 -2.39 -4.56 -13.72
N TYR A 148 -1.71 -3.45 -13.41
CA TYR A 148 -2.33 -2.29 -12.75
C TYR A 148 -3.37 -1.61 -13.64
N GLU A 149 -3.10 -1.45 -14.95
CA GLU A 149 -4.07 -0.90 -15.92
C GLU A 149 -5.33 -1.78 -16.01
N VAL A 150 -5.17 -3.11 -16.09
CA VAL A 150 -6.32 -4.03 -16.09
C VAL A 150 -7.11 -3.94 -14.78
N ALA A 151 -6.44 -3.97 -13.62
CA ALA A 151 -7.12 -3.85 -12.33
C ALA A 151 -7.85 -2.50 -12.15
N HIS A 152 -7.27 -1.41 -12.64
CA HIS A 152 -7.88 -0.07 -12.64
C HIS A 152 -9.10 0.01 -13.55
N LEU A 153 -9.00 -0.52 -14.78
CA LEU A 153 -10.12 -0.62 -15.72
C LEU A 153 -11.28 -1.45 -15.14
N LEU A 154 -10.98 -2.58 -14.50
CA LEU A 154 -12.00 -3.42 -13.86
C LEU A 154 -12.63 -2.76 -12.63
N LYS A 155 -11.90 -1.92 -11.89
CA LYS A 155 -12.38 -1.25 -10.67
C LYS A 155 -13.16 0.04 -10.94
N PHE A 156 -12.74 0.81 -11.94
CA PHE A 156 -13.21 2.18 -12.16
C PHE A 156 -13.79 2.43 -13.57
N GLY A 157 -13.63 1.50 -14.51
CA GLY A 157 -14.11 1.65 -15.89
C GLY A 157 -13.23 2.54 -16.79
N GLU A 158 -12.12 3.07 -16.27
CA GLU A 158 -11.21 3.98 -16.97
C GLU A 158 -9.74 3.58 -16.80
N ARG A 159 -8.88 4.10 -17.68
CA ARG A 159 -7.43 3.88 -17.59
C ARG A 159 -6.81 4.68 -16.43
N PRO A 160 -5.79 4.14 -15.76
CA PRO A 160 -5.10 4.88 -14.70
C PRO A 160 -4.36 6.09 -15.29
N PRO A 161 -4.32 7.24 -14.59
CA PRO A 161 -3.47 8.36 -14.95
C PRO A 161 -2.02 8.00 -14.64
N PHE A 162 -1.31 7.44 -15.62
CA PHE A 162 0.13 7.21 -15.50
C PHE A 162 0.89 8.53 -15.58
N ARG A 163 1.90 8.72 -14.73
CA ARG A 163 2.87 9.81 -14.88
C ARG A 163 3.60 9.65 -16.21
N SER A 164 3.51 10.66 -17.09
CA SER A 164 4.34 10.75 -18.28
C SER A 164 5.80 10.74 -17.86
N LEU A 165 6.53 9.68 -18.24
CA LEU A 165 7.98 9.71 -18.18
C LEU A 165 8.42 10.69 -19.27
N GLU A 166 9.08 11.78 -18.89
CA GLU A 166 9.74 12.66 -19.85
C GLU A 166 10.82 11.85 -20.56
N VAL A 167 10.50 11.41 -21.78
CA VAL A 167 11.48 10.84 -22.68
C VAL A 167 12.47 11.96 -22.97
N LEU A 168 13.71 11.80 -22.50
CA LEU A 168 14.83 12.62 -22.93
C LEU A 168 15.03 12.40 -24.42
N ASP A 169 14.38 13.24 -25.23
CA ASP A 169 14.54 13.31 -26.67
C ASP A 169 15.94 13.82 -26.98
N LEU A 170 16.91 12.88 -26.99
CA LEU A 170 18.19 13.05 -27.66
C LEU A 170 17.95 13.00 -29.17
N SER A 171 17.25 14.01 -29.66
CA SER A 171 16.88 14.20 -31.05
C SER A 171 18.12 14.19 -31.94
N SER A 172 18.08 13.33 -32.95
CA SER A 172 19.18 13.08 -33.89
C SER A 172 19.72 14.36 -34.52
N GLY A 173 20.96 14.73 -34.17
CA GLY A 173 21.62 15.88 -34.75
C GLY A 173 22.24 15.60 -36.12
N GLN A 174 21.64 16.16 -37.19
CA GLN A 174 22.27 16.56 -38.49
C GLN A 174 22.89 15.42 -39.34
N ASN A 175 22.96 15.42 -40.68
CA ASN A 175 22.63 16.34 -41.79
C ASN A 175 22.11 15.46 -42.96
N GLY A 176 21.51 15.91 -44.06
CA GLY A 176 21.45 17.24 -44.67
C GLY A 176 21.88 17.16 -46.15
N GLY A 177 20.94 16.86 -47.06
CA GLY A 177 21.08 16.94 -48.53
C GLY A 177 21.75 15.75 -49.24
N SER A 178 21.62 15.53 -50.56
CA SER A 178 20.72 16.11 -51.58
C SER A 178 20.83 15.30 -52.89
N SER A 179 19.76 15.21 -53.71
CA SER A 179 19.77 14.93 -55.18
C SER A 179 20.36 13.58 -55.68
N SER A 180 20.01 13.03 -56.85
CA SER A 180 19.00 13.36 -57.87
C SER A 180 18.69 12.13 -58.75
N SER A 181 17.56 12.18 -59.45
CA SER A 181 17.10 11.24 -60.48
C SER A 181 18.08 10.93 -61.62
N SER A 182 18.08 9.69 -62.09
CA SER A 182 17.94 9.30 -63.52
C SER A 182 17.45 7.86 -63.61
#